data_AF-A0A7U7D2E0-F1
#
_entry.id   AF-A0A7U7D2E0-F1
#
_cell.length_a   1.000
_cell.length_b   1.000
_cell.length_c   1.000
_cell.angle_alpha   90.00
_cell.angle_beta   90.00
_cell.angle_gamma   90.00
#
_symmetry.space_group_name_H-M   'P 1'
#
loop_
_entity.id
_entity.type
_entity.pdbx_description
1 polymer ?
#
loop_
_entity_poly.entity_id
_entity_poly.type
_entity_poly.pdbx_seq_one_letter_code
_entity_poly.pdbx_strand_id
1 'polypeptide(L)'
;MSVIITEIKNKVGIITLNSEKTLNSLSLEMIEELKVILENWKTSDEVACIFLQGAGEKAFCAGGDVRKLHDAIIAQRKVDASKVPQDCFDFFSKEYQVDYAIHTYPKPVIVWGHGIVMGGGIGLMVGSSHRIVTEKSKLAMPEITIGLYPDVGGTCFLNKMPSAYGVYLGLTGARLDGADCKFLGLADYFIESSSKETVLNALQQVDWDGASHKTVSHILENISKEVIIPESQAELHASFIKQFEEINSLEDFRKILISHNDKDEWINNGVKSFEAGSPSSAHIIFRQLKQGKDLSLEEVFQSELNLSCQCCIHPDFAEGVRALLVDKDMSPKWHPATWKEITEEWIDSYFKELKMENETLRMEI
;
A
#
# COMPACT_ATOMS: atom_id res chain seq x y z
N MET A 1 -3.63 -20.35 16.14
CA MET A 1 -3.26 -20.79 14.77
C MET A 1 -2.27 -19.77 14.28
N SER A 2 -1.17 -20.19 13.65
CA SER A 2 -0.11 -19.29 13.17
C SER A 2 -0.68 -18.26 12.18
N VAL A 3 -0.35 -16.98 12.35
CA VAL A 3 -0.78 -15.91 11.44
C VAL A 3 0.05 -15.90 10.14
N ILE A 4 1.22 -16.54 10.15
CA ILE A 4 2.01 -16.87 8.96
C ILE A 4 2.28 -18.36 8.89
N ILE A 5 2.24 -18.92 7.69
CA ILE A 5 2.72 -20.28 7.41
C ILE A 5 3.95 -20.19 6.49
N THR A 6 5.02 -20.88 6.86
CA THR A 6 6.24 -20.96 6.05
C THR A 6 6.55 -22.38 5.61
N GLU A 7 7.06 -22.54 4.40
CA GLU A 7 7.59 -23.80 3.88
C GLU A 7 8.85 -23.52 3.05
N ILE A 8 9.83 -24.43 3.04
CA ILE A 8 10.96 -24.37 2.11
C ILE A 8 10.91 -25.61 1.23
N LYS A 9 10.81 -25.43 -0.09
CA LYS A 9 10.83 -26.51 -1.10
C LYS A 9 11.91 -26.22 -2.13
N ASN A 10 12.91 -27.09 -2.22
CA ASN A 10 14.07 -26.93 -3.10
C ASN A 10 14.58 -25.47 -3.14
N LYS A 11 14.95 -24.94 -1.98
CA LYS A 11 15.43 -23.55 -1.79
C LYS A 11 14.44 -22.42 -2.13
N VAL A 12 13.18 -22.72 -2.44
CA VAL A 12 12.11 -21.73 -2.54
C VAL A 12 11.45 -21.57 -1.18
N GLY A 13 11.64 -20.42 -0.53
CA GLY A 13 11.00 -20.07 0.73
C GLY A 13 9.60 -19.52 0.48
N ILE A 14 8.56 -20.27 0.83
CA ILE A 14 7.17 -19.88 0.64
C ILE A 14 6.64 -19.26 1.95
N ILE A 15 6.12 -18.05 1.88
CA ILE A 15 5.48 -17.33 2.99
C ILE A 15 4.00 -17.16 2.65
N THR A 16 3.12 -17.63 3.53
CA THR A 16 1.67 -17.51 3.37
C THR A 16 1.09 -16.66 4.50
N LEU A 17 0.53 -15.49 4.15
CA LEU A 17 -0.27 -14.68 5.08
C LEU A 17 -1.56 -15.46 5.40
N ASN A 18 -1.77 -15.86 6.65
CA ASN A 18 -2.75 -16.87 7.03
C ASN A 18 -3.87 -16.31 7.91
N SER A 19 -4.59 -15.31 7.38
CA SER A 19 -5.76 -14.72 8.05
C SER A 19 -6.92 -14.51 7.08
N GLU A 20 -7.31 -15.59 6.38
CA GLU A 20 -8.30 -15.56 5.28
C GLU A 20 -9.62 -14.88 5.67
N LYS A 21 -10.08 -15.06 6.92
CA LYS A 21 -11.32 -14.44 7.44
C LYS A 21 -11.29 -12.91 7.40
N THR A 22 -10.10 -12.32 7.51
CA THR A 22 -9.86 -10.87 7.46
C THR A 22 -9.31 -10.43 6.10
N LEU A 23 -9.37 -11.30 5.09
CA LEU A 23 -8.73 -11.08 3.78
C LEU A 23 -7.21 -10.84 3.92
N ASN A 24 -6.59 -11.57 4.85
CA ASN A 24 -5.17 -11.50 5.15
C ASN A 24 -4.69 -10.09 5.54
N SER A 25 -5.50 -9.35 6.32
CA SER A 25 -5.10 -8.04 6.82
C SER A 25 -3.87 -8.13 7.73
N LEU A 26 -2.89 -7.24 7.55
CA LEU A 26 -1.64 -7.22 8.31
C LEU A 26 -1.88 -6.76 9.74
N SER A 27 -1.70 -7.67 10.68
CA SER A 27 -1.68 -7.36 12.11
C SER A 27 -0.24 -7.18 12.60
N LEU A 28 -0.05 -6.50 13.74
CA LEU A 28 1.26 -6.33 14.37
C LEU A 28 2.01 -7.66 14.56
N GLU A 29 1.32 -8.71 15.02
CA GLU A 29 1.87 -10.06 15.18
C GLU A 29 2.40 -10.63 13.85
N MET A 30 1.64 -10.42 12.76
CA MET A 30 2.04 -10.87 11.42
C MET A 30 3.26 -10.08 10.92
N ILE A 31 3.30 -8.77 11.15
CA ILE A 31 4.44 -7.92 10.77
C ILE A 31 5.71 -8.35 11.53
N GLU A 32 5.60 -8.61 12.83
CA GLU A 32 6.72 -9.09 13.65
C GLU A 32 7.23 -10.47 13.21
N GLU A 33 6.33 -11.41 12.90
CA GLU A 33 6.69 -12.71 12.34
C GLU A 33 7.37 -12.56 10.96
N LEU A 34 6.84 -11.71 10.06
CA LEU A 34 7.46 -11.43 8.76
C LEU A 34 8.88 -10.92 8.92
N LYS A 35 9.10 -9.95 9.82
CA LYS A 35 10.42 -9.38 10.09
C LYS A 35 11.43 -10.46 10.49
N VAL A 36 11.04 -11.34 11.41
CA VAL A 36 11.89 -12.45 11.88
C VAL A 36 12.19 -13.43 10.74
N ILE A 37 11.20 -13.79 9.94
CA ILE A 37 11.37 -14.71 8.80
C ILE A 37 12.33 -14.10 7.76
N LEU A 38 12.11 -12.85 7.37
CA LEU A 38 12.95 -12.15 6.40
C LEU A 38 14.40 -12.05 6.90
N GLU A 39 14.63 -11.67 8.15
CA GLU A 39 16.00 -11.59 8.67
C GLU A 39 16.70 -12.96 8.70
N ASN A 40 15.99 -14.00 9.15
CA ASN A 40 16.53 -15.36 9.18
C ASN A 40 16.84 -15.91 7.77
N TRP A 41 16.00 -15.59 6.78
CA TRP A 41 16.17 -16.09 5.41
C TRP A 41 17.13 -15.24 4.58
N LYS A 42 17.48 -14.02 5.03
CA LYS A 42 18.36 -13.09 4.32
C LYS A 42 19.71 -13.68 4.00
N THR A 43 20.31 -14.39 4.96
CA THR A 43 21.66 -15.00 4.83
C THR A 43 21.64 -16.52 4.80
N SER A 44 20.48 -17.17 4.87
CA SER A 44 20.37 -18.63 4.89
C SER A 44 20.59 -19.25 3.50
N ASP A 45 21.52 -20.20 3.38
CA ASP A 45 21.73 -20.95 2.13
C ASP A 45 20.57 -21.91 1.79
N GLU A 46 19.65 -22.14 2.72
CA GLU A 46 18.43 -22.95 2.50
C GLU A 46 17.38 -22.20 1.66
N VAL A 47 17.55 -20.91 1.41
CA VAL A 47 16.58 -20.09 0.65
C VAL A 47 17.29 -19.31 -0.44
N ALA A 48 16.97 -19.59 -1.70
CA ALA A 48 17.46 -18.88 -2.88
C ALA A 48 16.52 -17.76 -3.32
N CYS A 49 15.21 -17.93 -3.15
CA CYS A 49 14.19 -16.91 -3.41
C CYS A 49 12.98 -17.07 -2.47
N ILE A 50 12.20 -16.01 -2.33
CA ILE A 50 10.98 -15.98 -1.51
C ILE A 50 9.76 -15.91 -2.42
N PHE A 51 8.75 -16.75 -2.16
CA PHE A 51 7.43 -16.65 -2.78
C PHE A 51 6.40 -16.27 -1.72
N LEU A 52 5.91 -15.03 -1.76
CA LEU A 52 4.97 -14.47 -0.81
C LEU A 52 3.54 -14.50 -1.38
N GLN A 53 2.61 -15.08 -0.63
CA GLN A 53 1.21 -15.28 -1.03
C GLN A 53 0.24 -15.09 0.14
N GLY A 54 -1.05 -14.89 -0.18
CA GLY A 54 -2.14 -14.94 0.80
C GLY A 54 -2.80 -16.30 0.85
N ALA A 55 -3.33 -16.69 2.01
CA ALA A 55 -4.20 -17.84 2.16
C ALA A 55 -5.56 -17.60 1.49
N GLY A 56 -6.12 -18.66 0.90
CA GLY A 56 -7.40 -18.61 0.20
C GLY A 56 -7.32 -17.97 -1.19
N GLU A 57 -8.50 -17.78 -1.80
CA GLU A 57 -8.64 -17.39 -3.22
C GLU A 57 -9.10 -15.93 -3.42
N LYS A 58 -9.33 -15.18 -2.33
CA LYS A 58 -9.98 -13.86 -2.39
C LYS A 58 -9.01 -12.69 -2.35
N ALA A 59 -7.93 -12.81 -1.59
CA ALA A 59 -7.02 -11.71 -1.30
C ALA A 59 -5.62 -12.22 -1.07
N PHE A 60 -4.65 -11.48 -1.62
CA PHE A 60 -3.29 -11.55 -1.14
C PHE A 60 -3.21 -10.89 0.24
N CYS A 61 -3.59 -9.60 0.32
CA CYS A 61 -3.64 -8.82 1.55
C CYS A 61 -4.53 -7.58 1.33
N ALA A 62 -5.55 -7.39 2.18
CA ALA A 62 -6.49 -6.26 2.07
C ALA A 62 -6.08 -4.99 2.83
N GLY A 63 -4.86 -4.92 3.35
CA GLY A 63 -4.31 -3.77 4.09
C GLY A 63 -3.99 -4.07 5.55
N GLY A 64 -3.59 -3.04 6.30
CA GLY A 64 -3.33 -3.15 7.73
C GLY A 64 -4.60 -3.39 8.57
N ASP A 65 -4.46 -4.01 9.73
CA ASP A 65 -5.53 -4.18 10.73
C ASP A 65 -5.77 -2.85 11.48
N VAL A 66 -6.22 -1.84 10.74
CA VAL A 66 -6.45 -0.47 11.24
C VAL A 66 -7.53 -0.39 12.33
N ARG A 67 -8.36 -1.43 12.47
CA ARG A 67 -9.34 -1.53 13.56
C ARG A 67 -8.65 -1.62 14.92
N LYS A 68 -7.53 -2.36 15.03
CA LYS A 68 -6.74 -2.41 16.27
C LYS A 68 -6.11 -1.05 16.59
N LEU A 69 -5.68 -0.30 15.57
CA LEU A 69 -5.16 1.05 15.74
C LEU A 69 -6.23 2.01 16.28
N HIS A 70 -7.44 1.97 15.70
CA HIS A 70 -8.59 2.69 16.25
C HIS A 70 -8.84 2.34 17.71
N ASP A 71 -8.90 1.05 18.05
CA ASP A 71 -9.16 0.62 19.43
C ASP A 71 -8.08 1.14 20.40
N ALA A 72 -6.81 1.18 19.99
CA ALA A 72 -5.70 1.75 20.75
C ALA A 72 -5.82 3.27 20.93
N ILE A 73 -6.21 4.01 19.88
CA ILE A 73 -6.44 5.47 19.93
C ILE A 73 -7.55 5.79 20.93
N ILE A 74 -8.69 5.09 20.85
CA ILE A 74 -9.84 5.33 21.75
C ILE A 74 -9.52 4.95 23.20
N ALA A 75 -8.69 3.93 23.42
CA ALA A 75 -8.31 3.48 24.77
C ALA A 75 -7.55 4.53 25.58
N GLN A 76 -6.89 5.50 24.94
CA GLN A 76 -6.16 6.57 25.63
C GLN A 76 -7.05 7.49 26.48
N ARG A 77 -8.37 7.55 26.21
CA ARG A 77 -9.39 8.42 26.84
C ARG A 77 -9.16 9.94 26.72
N LYS A 78 -7.91 10.40 26.62
CA LYS A 78 -7.48 11.77 26.30
C LYS A 78 -6.33 11.68 25.30
N VAL A 79 -6.53 12.21 24.11
CA VAL A 79 -5.47 12.36 23.11
C VAL A 79 -4.54 13.49 23.58
N ASP A 80 -3.30 13.12 23.91
CA ASP A 80 -2.22 14.10 24.04
C ASP A 80 -1.71 14.38 22.63
N ALA A 81 -1.97 15.57 22.10
CA ALA A 81 -1.54 15.98 20.76
C ALA A 81 0.00 16.03 20.60
N SER A 82 0.77 15.74 21.66
CA SER A 82 2.22 15.57 21.60
C SER A 82 2.69 14.11 21.64
N LYS A 83 1.79 13.14 21.83
CA LYS A 83 2.16 11.72 22.01
C LYS A 83 1.23 10.77 21.26
N VAL A 84 1.82 10.01 20.34
CA VAL A 84 1.16 8.91 19.64
C VAL A 84 0.94 7.71 20.58
N PRO A 85 -0.16 6.94 20.46
CA PRO A 85 -0.27 5.64 21.11
C PRO A 85 0.89 4.71 20.74
N GLN A 86 1.48 4.04 21.73
CA GLN A 86 2.61 3.13 21.51
C GLN A 86 2.27 2.05 20.49
N ASP A 87 1.09 1.43 20.60
CA ASP A 87 0.65 0.38 19.67
C ASP A 87 0.54 0.89 18.22
N CYS A 88 0.18 2.17 18.03
CA CYS A 88 0.13 2.79 16.71
C CYS A 88 1.53 3.06 16.16
N PHE A 89 2.43 3.60 16.99
CA PHE A 89 3.82 3.80 16.61
C PHE A 89 4.49 2.47 16.26
N ASP A 90 4.35 1.45 17.12
CA ASP A 90 4.90 0.12 16.92
C ASP A 90 4.40 -0.51 15.62
N PHE A 91 3.12 -0.35 15.31
CA PHE A 91 2.54 -0.86 14.07
C PHE A 91 3.20 -0.24 12.84
N PHE A 92 3.13 1.09 12.68
CA PHE A 92 3.66 1.74 11.49
C PHE A 92 5.19 1.62 11.40
N SER A 93 5.90 1.76 12.53
CA SER A 93 7.35 1.63 12.54
C SER A 93 7.79 0.23 12.12
N LYS A 94 7.13 -0.84 12.58
CA LYS A 94 7.51 -2.20 12.22
C LYS A 94 7.03 -2.57 10.81
N GLU A 95 5.87 -2.07 10.38
CA GLU A 95 5.37 -2.24 9.01
C GLU A 95 6.37 -1.66 8.01
N TYR A 96 6.78 -0.40 8.22
CA TYR A 96 7.70 0.28 7.30
C TYR A 96 9.12 -0.32 7.32
N GLN A 97 9.56 -0.89 8.45
CA GLN A 97 10.79 -1.69 8.50
C GLN A 97 10.70 -2.95 7.63
N VAL A 98 9.55 -3.63 7.64
CA VAL A 98 9.33 -4.82 6.80
C VAL A 98 9.27 -4.42 5.33
N ASP A 99 8.52 -3.36 4.99
CA ASP A 99 8.43 -2.86 3.61
C ASP A 99 9.81 -2.46 3.07
N TYR A 100 10.58 -1.68 3.86
CA TYR A 100 11.94 -1.31 3.49
C TYR A 100 12.85 -2.53 3.32
N ALA A 101 12.76 -3.51 4.23
CA ALA A 101 13.53 -4.74 4.14
C ALA A 101 13.21 -5.52 2.87
N ILE A 102 11.95 -5.53 2.41
CA ILE A 102 11.55 -6.15 1.15
C ILE A 102 12.13 -5.37 -0.04
N HIS A 103 12.03 -4.04 -0.03
CA HIS A 103 12.60 -3.16 -1.07
C HIS A 103 14.11 -3.36 -1.27
N THR A 104 14.84 -3.63 -0.19
CA THR A 104 16.31 -3.76 -0.20
C THR A 104 16.78 -5.21 -0.06
N TYR A 105 15.86 -6.16 -0.21
CA TYR A 105 16.17 -7.57 0.06
C TYR A 105 17.16 -8.12 -0.97
N PRO A 106 18.25 -8.80 -0.53
CA PRO A 106 19.32 -9.22 -1.45
C PRO A 106 18.88 -10.35 -2.38
N LYS A 107 17.89 -11.15 -1.96
CA LYS A 107 17.38 -12.30 -2.71
C LYS A 107 16.10 -11.93 -3.46
N PRO A 108 15.73 -12.65 -4.53
CA PRO A 108 14.46 -12.41 -5.21
C PRO A 108 13.28 -12.60 -4.27
N VAL A 109 12.39 -11.61 -4.23
CA VAL A 109 11.09 -11.69 -3.56
C VAL A 109 10.03 -11.66 -4.64
N ILE A 110 9.31 -12.76 -4.79
CA ILE A 110 8.20 -12.94 -5.71
C ILE A 110 6.91 -12.76 -4.93
N VAL A 111 6.09 -11.80 -5.31
CA VAL A 111 4.76 -11.60 -4.72
C VAL A 111 3.69 -12.09 -5.69
N TRP A 112 2.88 -13.04 -5.23
CA TRP A 112 1.67 -13.48 -5.91
C TRP A 112 0.49 -12.59 -5.52
N GLY A 113 0.40 -11.42 -6.15
CA GLY A 113 -0.60 -10.37 -5.90
C GLY A 113 -1.98 -10.72 -6.47
N HIS A 114 -2.47 -11.94 -6.21
CA HIS A 114 -3.77 -12.42 -6.66
C HIS A 114 -4.92 -11.94 -5.75
N GLY A 115 -6.04 -11.57 -6.37
CA GLY A 115 -7.22 -11.08 -5.64
C GLY A 115 -7.01 -9.66 -5.11
N ILE A 116 -7.57 -9.36 -3.95
CA ILE A 116 -7.45 -8.04 -3.32
C ILE A 116 -6.01 -7.79 -2.81
N VAL A 117 -5.46 -6.63 -3.17
CA VAL A 117 -4.16 -6.11 -2.73
C VAL A 117 -4.31 -4.63 -2.40
N MET A 118 -4.45 -4.24 -1.13
CA MET A 118 -4.75 -2.85 -0.76
C MET A 118 -3.90 -2.37 0.42
N GLY A 119 -3.64 -1.06 0.53
CA GLY A 119 -2.88 -0.45 1.63
C GLY A 119 -1.58 -1.19 1.92
N GLY A 120 -1.36 -1.65 3.15
CA GLY A 120 -0.19 -2.46 3.51
C GLY A 120 0.07 -3.71 2.65
N GLY A 121 -0.95 -4.27 2.00
CA GLY A 121 -0.75 -5.32 0.99
C GLY A 121 0.00 -4.83 -0.26
N ILE A 122 -0.22 -3.57 -0.65
CA ILE A 122 0.59 -2.91 -1.69
C ILE A 122 2.00 -2.64 -1.17
N GLY A 123 2.19 -2.27 0.11
CA GLY A 123 3.52 -2.11 0.73
C GLY A 123 4.42 -3.31 0.54
N LEU A 124 3.93 -4.50 0.91
CA LEU A 124 4.63 -5.77 0.71
C LEU A 124 4.91 -6.08 -0.77
N MET A 125 4.01 -5.65 -1.66
CA MET A 125 4.10 -5.95 -3.08
C MET A 125 5.07 -5.01 -3.81
N VAL A 126 4.95 -3.70 -3.62
CA VAL A 126 5.63 -2.69 -4.45
C VAL A 126 7.14 -2.72 -4.31
N GLY A 127 7.63 -3.12 -3.13
CA GLY A 127 9.05 -3.32 -2.87
C GLY A 127 9.61 -4.65 -3.38
N SER A 128 8.76 -5.62 -3.68
CA SER A 128 9.23 -6.93 -4.14
C SER A 128 9.88 -6.84 -5.52
N SER A 129 10.88 -7.68 -5.78
CA SER A 129 11.62 -7.65 -7.05
C SER A 129 10.85 -8.27 -8.22
N HIS A 130 9.84 -9.10 -7.95
CA HIS A 130 9.01 -9.72 -8.98
C HIS A 130 7.53 -9.69 -8.57
N ARG A 131 6.80 -8.72 -9.10
CA ARG A 131 5.39 -8.46 -8.77
C ARG A 131 4.48 -9.11 -9.79
N ILE A 132 3.75 -10.14 -9.36
CA ILE A 132 2.83 -10.87 -10.23
C ILE A 132 1.39 -10.43 -9.92
N VAL A 133 0.66 -10.06 -10.96
CA VAL A 133 -0.80 -9.88 -10.94
C VAL A 133 -1.48 -10.93 -11.81
N THR A 134 -2.77 -11.12 -11.58
CA THR A 134 -3.61 -12.03 -12.36
C THR A 134 -4.88 -11.31 -12.82
N GLU A 135 -5.72 -12.01 -13.58
CA GLU A 135 -7.03 -11.56 -14.01
C GLU A 135 -8.02 -11.23 -12.88
N LYS A 136 -7.70 -11.60 -11.62
CA LYS A 136 -8.52 -11.28 -10.44
C LYS A 136 -7.88 -10.24 -9.53
N SER A 137 -6.70 -9.74 -9.85
CA SER A 137 -6.01 -8.73 -9.04
C SER A 137 -6.83 -7.45 -8.98
N LYS A 138 -6.97 -6.90 -7.77
CA LYS A 138 -7.64 -5.62 -7.49
C LYS A 138 -6.81 -4.82 -6.52
N LEU A 139 -6.12 -3.81 -7.04
CA LEU A 139 -5.24 -2.91 -6.29
C LEU A 139 -5.94 -1.59 -5.97
N ALA A 140 -5.70 -1.03 -4.78
CA ALA A 140 -6.06 0.34 -4.45
C ALA A 140 -5.31 0.83 -3.21
N MET A 141 -5.13 2.15 -3.14
CA MET A 141 -4.76 2.89 -1.92
C MET A 141 -6.00 3.69 -1.45
N PRO A 142 -6.96 3.07 -0.71
CA PRO A 142 -8.24 3.70 -0.35
C PRO A 142 -8.16 4.59 0.89
N GLU A 143 -6.97 4.96 1.36
CA GLU A 143 -6.72 5.55 2.69
C GLU A 143 -7.45 6.89 2.91
N ILE A 144 -7.71 7.66 1.84
CA ILE A 144 -8.51 8.90 1.91
C ILE A 144 -9.90 8.67 2.53
N THR A 145 -10.46 7.47 2.36
CA THR A 145 -11.80 7.11 2.86
C THR A 145 -11.84 6.81 4.35
N ILE A 146 -10.68 6.64 4.98
CA ILE A 146 -10.55 6.34 6.41
C ILE A 146 -9.77 7.41 7.18
N GLY A 147 -9.53 8.58 6.59
CA GLY A 147 -8.81 9.65 7.28
C GLY A 147 -7.29 9.43 7.35
N LEU A 148 -6.73 8.69 6.41
CA LEU A 148 -5.31 8.43 6.26
C LEU A 148 -4.85 8.84 4.83
N TYR A 149 -3.63 8.51 4.44
CA TYR A 149 -3.03 8.83 3.16
C TYR A 149 -2.31 7.59 2.60
N PRO A 150 -1.97 7.52 1.30
CA PRO A 150 -1.20 6.41 0.76
C PRO A 150 0.21 6.35 1.35
N ASP A 151 0.39 5.52 2.37
CA ASP A 151 1.64 5.27 3.07
C ASP A 151 2.37 4.05 2.48
N VAL A 152 3.16 3.32 3.28
CA VAL A 152 3.88 2.09 2.90
C VAL A 152 4.74 2.26 1.63
N GLY A 153 5.41 3.40 1.52
CA GLY A 153 6.20 3.80 0.36
C GLY A 153 5.40 4.49 -0.74
N GLY A 154 4.12 4.79 -0.50
CA GLY A 154 3.21 5.50 -1.40
C GLY A 154 3.77 6.81 -1.92
N THR A 155 4.48 7.55 -1.06
CA THR A 155 5.20 8.77 -1.45
C THR A 155 6.19 8.52 -2.59
N CYS A 156 6.85 7.36 -2.58
CA CYS A 156 7.86 6.99 -3.56
C CYS A 156 7.23 6.45 -4.85
N PHE A 157 6.38 5.42 -4.76
CA PHE A 157 5.91 4.72 -5.95
C PHE A 157 4.85 5.51 -6.73
N LEU A 158 3.98 6.28 -6.05
CA LEU A 158 2.99 7.13 -6.74
C LEU A 158 3.68 8.23 -7.53
N ASN A 159 4.75 8.83 -7.00
CA ASN A 159 5.55 9.85 -7.70
C ASN A 159 6.35 9.31 -8.90
N LYS A 160 6.54 7.99 -8.98
CA LYS A 160 7.22 7.32 -10.11
C LYS A 160 6.27 6.83 -11.20
N MET A 161 4.95 6.88 -10.96
CA MET A 161 3.97 6.53 -11.98
C MET A 161 4.05 7.49 -13.17
N PRO A 162 3.69 7.03 -14.38
CA PRO A 162 3.61 7.92 -15.53
C PRO A 162 2.58 9.03 -15.30
N SER A 163 2.75 10.16 -15.99
CA SER A 163 1.78 11.26 -15.97
C SER A 163 1.35 11.66 -14.55
N ALA A 164 0.06 11.91 -14.32
CA ALA A 164 -0.51 12.28 -13.02
C ALA A 164 -1.31 11.14 -12.36
N TYR A 165 -1.06 9.87 -12.73
CA TYR A 165 -1.77 8.73 -12.13
C TYR A 165 -1.55 8.65 -10.62
N GLY A 166 -0.35 8.91 -10.12
CA GLY A 166 -0.06 8.89 -8.69
C GLY A 166 -0.94 9.84 -7.88
N VAL A 167 -1.13 11.06 -8.40
CA VAL A 167 -2.00 12.08 -7.79
C VAL A 167 -3.46 11.63 -7.85
N TYR A 168 -3.93 11.20 -9.02
CA TYR A 168 -5.31 10.76 -9.18
C TYR A 168 -5.64 9.57 -8.27
N LEU A 169 -4.78 8.55 -8.23
CA LEU A 169 -4.98 7.34 -7.45
C LEU A 169 -4.91 7.63 -5.95
N GLY A 170 -3.96 8.45 -5.50
CA GLY A 170 -3.86 8.82 -4.09
C GLY A 170 -5.09 9.61 -3.62
N LEU A 171 -5.56 10.58 -4.41
CA LEU A 171 -6.69 11.42 -4.02
C LEU A 171 -8.06 10.74 -4.20
N THR A 172 -8.17 9.72 -5.05
CA THR A 172 -9.48 9.08 -5.31
C THR A 172 -9.59 7.70 -4.70
N GLY A 173 -8.48 7.05 -4.37
CA GLY A 173 -8.46 5.63 -4.01
C GLY A 173 -9.02 4.72 -5.12
N ALA A 174 -8.96 5.16 -6.38
CA ALA A 174 -9.50 4.42 -7.51
C ALA A 174 -8.84 3.04 -7.62
N ARG A 175 -9.65 2.04 -7.99
CA ARG A 175 -9.22 0.64 -8.08
C ARG A 175 -8.56 0.38 -9.42
N LEU A 176 -7.49 -0.42 -9.39
CA LEU A 176 -6.75 -0.90 -10.54
C LEU A 176 -6.94 -2.40 -10.65
N ASP A 177 -7.16 -2.90 -11.86
CA ASP A 177 -7.08 -4.34 -12.12
C ASP A 177 -5.65 -4.77 -12.50
N GLY A 178 -5.46 -6.05 -12.79
CA GLY A 178 -4.14 -6.56 -13.19
C GLY A 178 -3.58 -5.92 -14.48
N ALA A 179 -4.44 -5.57 -15.44
CA ALA A 179 -4.01 -4.92 -16.68
C ALA A 179 -3.52 -3.49 -16.40
N ASP A 180 -4.26 -2.74 -15.57
CA ASP A 180 -3.85 -1.41 -15.13
C ASP A 180 -2.53 -1.43 -14.37
N CYS A 181 -2.34 -2.42 -13.49
CA CYS A 181 -1.12 -2.56 -12.72
C CYS A 181 0.10 -2.82 -13.62
N LYS A 182 -0.07 -3.59 -14.70
CA LYS A 182 0.97 -3.78 -15.72
C LYS A 182 1.26 -2.51 -16.49
N PHE A 183 0.23 -1.79 -16.91
CA PHE A 183 0.37 -0.54 -17.65
C PHE A 183 1.09 0.55 -16.83
N LEU A 184 0.72 0.69 -15.56
CA LEU A 184 1.27 1.70 -14.65
C LEU A 184 2.62 1.32 -14.02
N GLY A 185 3.13 0.12 -14.28
CA GLY A 185 4.40 -0.35 -13.72
C GLY A 185 4.34 -0.76 -12.24
N LEU A 186 3.14 -0.98 -11.69
CA LEU A 186 2.94 -1.57 -10.35
C LEU A 186 3.15 -3.09 -10.33
N ALA A 187 3.11 -3.73 -11.50
CA ALA A 187 3.36 -5.16 -11.64
C ALA A 187 4.34 -5.44 -12.79
N ASP A 188 5.17 -6.48 -12.59
CA ASP A 188 6.18 -6.91 -13.56
C ASP A 188 5.63 -8.00 -14.48
N TYR A 189 4.70 -8.83 -13.99
CA TYR A 189 4.16 -9.97 -14.72
C TYR A 189 2.65 -10.07 -14.56
N PHE A 190 1.96 -10.39 -15.66
CA PHE A 190 0.55 -10.80 -15.63
C PHE A 190 0.52 -12.29 -15.95
N ILE A 191 0.04 -13.09 -15.00
CA ILE A 191 -0.03 -14.54 -15.12
C ILE A 191 -1.44 -14.97 -14.71
N GLU A 192 -2.06 -15.84 -15.50
CA GLU A 192 -3.38 -16.38 -15.17
C GLU A 192 -3.37 -17.09 -13.82
N SER A 193 -4.43 -16.92 -13.03
CA SER A 193 -4.47 -17.49 -11.68
C SER A 193 -4.33 -19.02 -11.65
N SER A 194 -4.80 -19.70 -12.71
CA SER A 194 -4.65 -21.13 -12.96
C SER A 194 -3.19 -21.60 -13.05
N SER A 195 -2.26 -20.72 -13.36
CA SER A 195 -0.84 -21.02 -13.58
C SER A 195 0.03 -20.86 -12.33
N LYS A 196 -0.57 -20.60 -11.16
CA LYS A 196 0.18 -20.47 -9.88
C LYS A 196 1.06 -21.69 -9.59
N GLU A 197 0.51 -22.89 -9.72
CA GLU A 197 1.26 -24.14 -9.50
C GLU A 197 2.35 -24.33 -10.55
N THR A 198 2.13 -23.89 -11.79
CA THR A 198 3.16 -23.89 -12.83
C THR A 198 4.36 -23.03 -12.43
N VAL A 199 4.11 -21.83 -11.89
CA VAL A 199 5.17 -20.93 -11.39
C VAL A 199 5.94 -21.59 -10.24
N LEU A 200 5.23 -22.09 -9.22
CA LEU A 200 5.86 -22.74 -8.06
C LEU A 200 6.69 -23.96 -8.47
N ASN A 201 6.15 -24.82 -9.34
CA ASN A 201 6.86 -26.00 -9.85
C ASN A 201 8.10 -25.61 -10.66
N ALA A 202 8.02 -24.57 -11.49
CA ALA A 202 9.17 -24.10 -12.26
C ALA A 202 10.29 -23.59 -11.35
N LEU A 203 9.96 -22.80 -10.32
CA LEU A 203 10.93 -22.34 -9.31
C LEU A 203 11.56 -23.50 -8.53
N GLN A 204 10.78 -24.53 -8.22
CA GLN A 204 11.23 -25.72 -7.50
C GLN A 204 12.02 -26.71 -8.36
N GLN A 205 12.05 -26.56 -9.69
CA GLN A 205 12.85 -27.40 -10.58
C GLN A 205 14.24 -26.81 -10.88
N VAL A 206 14.50 -25.57 -10.44
CA VAL A 206 15.80 -24.93 -10.59
C VAL A 206 16.84 -25.62 -9.70
N ASP A 207 18.01 -25.91 -10.27
CA ASP A 207 19.19 -26.27 -9.50
C ASP A 207 19.85 -24.98 -8.97
N TRP A 208 19.41 -24.55 -7.78
CA TRP A 208 19.83 -23.28 -7.20
C TRP A 208 21.28 -23.36 -6.69
N ASP A 209 22.19 -22.66 -7.37
CA ASP A 209 23.58 -22.42 -6.95
C ASP A 209 23.77 -21.08 -6.20
N GLY A 210 22.66 -20.39 -5.89
CA GLY A 210 22.62 -19.12 -5.19
C GLY A 210 21.32 -18.37 -5.47
N ALA A 211 21.15 -17.21 -4.84
CA ALA A 211 20.04 -16.31 -5.15
C ALA A 211 20.26 -15.62 -6.51
N SER A 212 19.35 -15.83 -7.46
CA SER A 212 19.47 -15.27 -8.81
C SER A 212 18.17 -14.60 -9.26
N HIS A 213 18.17 -13.26 -9.26
CA HIS A 213 17.05 -12.47 -9.81
C HIS A 213 16.82 -12.79 -11.29
N LYS A 214 17.89 -12.89 -12.09
CA LYS A 214 17.80 -13.22 -13.53
C LYS A 214 17.11 -14.56 -13.81
N THR A 215 17.39 -15.58 -12.99
CA THR A 215 16.76 -16.89 -13.15
C THR A 215 15.25 -16.81 -12.90
N VAL A 216 14.83 -16.12 -11.83
CA VAL A 216 13.41 -15.89 -11.54
C VAL A 216 12.76 -15.09 -12.68
N SER A 217 13.38 -13.99 -13.12
CA SER A 217 12.84 -13.17 -14.22
C SER A 217 12.63 -14.00 -15.48
N HIS A 218 13.60 -14.83 -15.86
CA HIS A 218 13.51 -15.69 -17.06
C HIS A 218 12.35 -16.69 -16.97
N ILE A 219 12.13 -17.29 -15.80
CA ILE A 219 11.00 -18.22 -15.58
C ILE A 219 9.67 -17.49 -15.75
N LEU A 220 9.52 -16.33 -15.09
CA LEU A 220 8.27 -15.57 -15.13
C LEU A 220 8.01 -14.96 -16.51
N GLU A 221 9.04 -14.51 -17.23
CA GLU A 221 8.96 -14.06 -18.62
C GLU A 221 8.47 -15.19 -19.53
N ASN A 222 9.03 -16.40 -19.41
CA ASN A 222 8.61 -17.53 -20.23
C ASN A 222 7.16 -17.92 -19.98
N ILE A 223 6.71 -17.92 -18.72
CA ILE A 223 5.32 -18.27 -18.34
C ILE A 223 4.33 -17.19 -18.79
N SER A 224 4.71 -15.91 -18.70
CA SER A 224 3.82 -14.79 -19.05
C SER A 224 3.81 -14.43 -20.55
N LYS A 225 4.72 -15.00 -21.35
CA LYS A 225 4.95 -14.62 -22.75
C LYS A 225 3.72 -14.69 -23.65
N GLU A 226 2.88 -15.70 -23.48
CA GLU A 226 1.72 -15.94 -24.35
C GLU A 226 0.40 -15.51 -23.69
N VAL A 227 0.45 -14.86 -22.53
CA VAL A 227 -0.75 -14.44 -21.81
C VAL A 227 -1.33 -13.19 -22.48
N ILE A 228 -2.60 -13.26 -22.84
CA ILE A 228 -3.35 -12.11 -23.36
C ILE A 228 -3.77 -11.26 -22.18
N ILE A 229 -3.19 -10.06 -22.07
CA ILE A 229 -3.57 -9.08 -21.06
C ILE A 229 -4.82 -8.34 -21.56
N PRO A 230 -5.90 -8.23 -20.76
CA PRO A 230 -7.06 -7.41 -21.09
C PRO A 230 -6.69 -5.93 -21.31
N GLU A 231 -7.60 -5.17 -21.91
CA GLU A 231 -7.45 -3.73 -22.06
C GLU A 231 -7.42 -3.04 -20.70
N SER A 232 -6.47 -2.11 -20.50
CA SER A 232 -6.35 -1.33 -19.27
C SER A 232 -7.30 -0.14 -19.31
N GLN A 233 -8.18 -0.04 -18.30
CA GLN A 233 -9.01 1.15 -18.10
C GLN A 233 -8.13 2.37 -17.78
N ALA A 234 -7.01 2.20 -17.08
CA ALA A 234 -6.08 3.26 -16.82
C ALA A 234 -5.53 3.83 -18.14
N GLU A 235 -5.08 2.96 -19.06
CA GLU A 235 -4.60 3.37 -20.38
C GLU A 235 -5.67 4.10 -21.20
N LEU A 236 -6.91 3.58 -21.23
CA LEU A 236 -8.04 4.22 -21.91
C LEU A 236 -8.27 5.67 -21.44
N HIS A 237 -8.04 5.93 -20.16
CA HIS A 237 -8.24 7.25 -19.54
C HIS A 237 -6.99 8.12 -19.47
N ALA A 238 -5.91 7.77 -20.18
CA ALA A 238 -4.66 8.54 -20.15
C ALA A 238 -4.84 10.02 -20.50
N SER A 239 -5.74 10.35 -21.43
CA SER A 239 -6.04 11.74 -21.81
C SER A 239 -6.79 12.52 -20.72
N PHE A 240 -7.61 11.85 -19.92
CA PHE A 240 -8.24 12.42 -18.74
C PHE A 240 -7.19 12.67 -17.65
N ILE A 241 -6.35 11.67 -17.38
CA ILE A 241 -5.32 11.74 -16.35
C ILE A 241 -4.29 12.84 -16.64
N LYS A 242 -3.92 13.02 -17.92
CA LYS A 242 -2.98 14.07 -18.35
C LYS A 242 -3.41 15.49 -17.91
N GLN A 243 -4.71 15.75 -17.76
CA GLN A 243 -5.20 17.06 -17.34
C GLN A 243 -4.73 17.42 -15.92
N PHE A 244 -4.36 16.42 -15.09
CA PHE A 244 -3.86 16.65 -13.74
C PHE A 244 -2.35 16.93 -13.66
N GLU A 245 -1.59 16.90 -14.77
CA GLU A 245 -0.12 17.10 -14.75
C GLU A 245 0.31 18.51 -14.32
N GLU A 246 -0.54 19.51 -14.59
CA GLU A 246 -0.21 20.94 -14.38
C GLU A 246 -1.01 21.58 -13.23
N ILE A 247 -1.67 20.78 -12.39
CA ILE A 247 -2.44 21.31 -11.26
C ILE A 247 -1.51 21.95 -10.23
N ASN A 248 -1.94 23.06 -9.65
CA ASN A 248 -1.18 23.76 -8.61
C ASN A 248 -1.87 23.72 -7.25
N SER A 249 -3.13 23.29 -7.22
CA SER A 249 -4.00 23.28 -6.06
C SER A 249 -4.99 22.10 -6.10
N LEU A 250 -5.56 21.79 -4.94
CA LEU A 250 -6.65 20.81 -4.84
C LEU A 250 -7.94 21.32 -5.49
N GLU A 251 -8.14 22.64 -5.54
CA GLU A 251 -9.23 23.27 -6.26
C GLU A 251 -9.15 22.99 -7.76
N ASP A 252 -7.95 23.04 -8.35
CA ASP A 252 -7.73 22.67 -9.75
C ASP A 252 -8.07 21.20 -9.98
N PHE A 253 -7.55 20.32 -9.11
CA PHE A 253 -7.85 18.88 -9.16
C PHE A 253 -9.35 18.62 -9.14
N ARG A 254 -10.04 19.16 -8.12
CA ARG A 254 -11.48 19.00 -7.93
C ARG A 254 -12.27 19.55 -9.12
N LYS A 255 -11.86 20.71 -9.66
CA LYS A 255 -12.51 21.32 -10.82
C LYS A 255 -12.43 20.41 -12.04
N ILE A 256 -11.25 19.87 -12.34
CA ILE A 256 -11.05 18.95 -13.48
C ILE A 256 -11.87 17.67 -13.26
N LEU A 257 -11.76 17.07 -12.07
CA LEU A 257 -12.45 15.82 -11.71
C LEU A 257 -13.99 15.95 -11.86
N ILE A 258 -14.57 17.03 -11.36
CA ILE A 258 -16.04 17.24 -11.39
C ILE A 258 -16.52 17.64 -12.79
N SER A 259 -15.76 18.48 -13.51
CA SER A 259 -16.20 19.00 -14.81
C SER A 259 -16.02 18.03 -15.99
N HIS A 260 -15.33 16.90 -15.79
CA HIS A 260 -15.16 15.90 -16.84
C HIS A 260 -16.52 15.32 -17.29
N ASN A 261 -16.86 15.39 -18.57
CA ASN A 261 -18.19 14.96 -19.03
C ASN A 261 -18.29 13.43 -19.24
N ASP A 262 -17.22 12.80 -19.73
CA ASP A 262 -17.21 11.40 -20.15
C ASP A 262 -16.84 10.47 -18.99
N LYS A 263 -17.62 10.50 -17.91
CA LYS A 263 -17.37 9.66 -16.73
C LYS A 263 -17.99 8.27 -16.88
N ASP A 264 -17.14 7.26 -16.97
CA ASP A 264 -17.54 5.86 -16.79
C ASP A 264 -17.61 5.48 -15.30
N GLU A 265 -17.79 4.19 -14.99
CA GLU A 265 -17.87 3.71 -13.61
C GLU A 265 -16.58 3.99 -12.81
N TRP A 266 -15.40 3.87 -13.44
CA TRP A 266 -14.12 4.07 -12.78
C TRP A 266 -13.95 5.53 -12.34
N ILE A 267 -14.19 6.48 -13.24
CA ILE A 267 -14.11 7.91 -12.93
C ILE A 267 -15.20 8.32 -11.93
N ASN A 268 -16.44 7.83 -12.11
CA ASN A 268 -17.53 8.16 -11.19
C ASN A 268 -17.28 7.65 -9.77
N ASN A 269 -16.67 6.47 -9.61
CA ASN A 269 -16.30 5.96 -8.30
C ASN A 269 -15.16 6.79 -7.69
N GLY A 270 -14.18 7.22 -8.49
CA GLY A 270 -13.14 8.13 -8.03
C GLY A 270 -13.68 9.48 -7.54
N VAL A 271 -14.64 10.07 -8.28
CA VAL A 271 -15.33 11.31 -7.87
C VAL A 271 -16.07 11.13 -6.55
N LYS A 272 -16.85 10.05 -6.42
CA LYS A 272 -17.59 9.76 -5.17
C LYS A 272 -16.66 9.59 -3.98
N SER A 273 -15.57 8.87 -4.17
CA SER A 273 -14.57 8.63 -3.14
C SER A 273 -13.88 9.91 -2.70
N PHE A 274 -13.42 10.73 -3.65
CA PHE A 274 -12.80 12.03 -3.36
C PHE A 274 -13.75 12.99 -2.63
N GLU A 275 -15.01 13.11 -3.07
CA GLU A 275 -15.98 14.02 -2.43
C GLU A 275 -16.45 13.55 -1.04
N ALA A 276 -16.45 12.23 -0.79
CA ALA A 276 -16.85 11.64 0.50
C ALA A 276 -15.67 11.47 1.47
N GLY A 277 -14.44 11.46 0.97
CA GLY A 277 -13.21 11.27 1.75
C GLY A 277 -12.90 12.44 2.69
N SER A 278 -11.91 12.24 3.57
CA SER A 278 -11.48 13.26 4.53
C SER A 278 -10.86 14.47 3.79
N PRO A 279 -11.34 15.71 4.02
CA PRO A 279 -10.71 16.90 3.46
C PRO A 279 -9.26 17.07 3.92
N SER A 280 -8.95 16.72 5.18
CA SER A 280 -7.58 16.72 5.69
C SER A 280 -6.70 15.75 4.90
N SER A 281 -7.20 14.53 4.67
CA SER A 281 -6.50 13.47 3.92
C SER A 281 -6.13 13.93 2.52
N ALA A 282 -7.04 14.56 1.79
CA ALA A 282 -6.71 15.07 0.46
C ALA A 282 -5.58 16.12 0.47
N HIS A 283 -5.58 17.02 1.45
CA HIS A 283 -4.53 18.04 1.57
C HIS A 283 -3.18 17.44 1.95
N ILE A 284 -3.15 16.50 2.89
CA ILE A 284 -1.91 15.81 3.26
C ILE A 284 -1.38 14.98 2.09
N ILE A 285 -2.23 14.30 1.32
CA ILE A 285 -1.85 13.51 0.13
C ILE A 285 -1.22 14.42 -0.93
N PHE A 286 -1.88 15.55 -1.24
CA PHE A 286 -1.37 16.48 -2.23
C PHE A 286 -0.01 17.07 -1.81
N ARG A 287 0.14 17.41 -0.53
CA ARG A 287 1.41 17.91 0.03
C ARG A 287 2.50 16.84 0.08
N GLN A 288 2.16 15.63 0.52
CA GLN A 288 3.04 14.44 0.58
C GLN A 288 3.65 14.17 -0.80
N LEU A 289 2.83 14.05 -1.84
CA LEU A 289 3.32 13.76 -3.19
C LEU A 289 4.22 14.90 -3.70
N LYS A 290 3.85 16.17 -3.44
CA LYS A 290 4.65 17.32 -3.85
C LYS A 290 6.00 17.41 -3.13
N GLN A 291 6.04 17.20 -1.81
CA GLN A 291 7.27 17.29 -1.01
C GLN A 291 8.15 16.05 -1.13
N GLY A 292 7.55 14.90 -1.40
CA GLY A 292 8.22 13.61 -1.44
C GLY A 292 8.90 13.23 -2.75
N LYS A 293 8.77 14.06 -3.79
CA LYS A 293 9.21 13.74 -5.16
C LYS A 293 10.70 13.39 -5.28
N ASP A 294 11.54 14.06 -4.51
CA ASP A 294 12.99 13.96 -4.58
C ASP A 294 13.61 13.21 -3.37
N LEU A 295 12.77 12.63 -2.50
CA LEU A 295 13.22 11.89 -1.33
C LEU A 295 13.77 10.51 -1.71
N SER A 296 14.81 10.07 -1.00
CA SER A 296 15.24 8.67 -1.00
C SER A 296 14.19 7.78 -0.33
N LEU A 297 14.27 6.46 -0.53
CA LEU A 297 13.31 5.52 0.06
C LEU A 297 13.32 5.56 1.60
N GLU A 298 14.51 5.73 2.21
CA GLU A 298 14.67 5.89 3.66
C GLU A 298 14.00 7.19 4.15
N GLU A 299 14.24 8.31 3.47
CA GLU A 299 13.59 9.58 3.80
C GLU A 299 12.07 9.52 3.61
N VAL A 300 11.59 8.77 2.62
CA VAL A 300 10.15 8.51 2.41
C VAL A 300 9.56 7.81 3.64
N PHE A 301 10.08 6.64 4.04
CA PHE A 301 9.50 5.93 5.18
C PHE A 301 9.66 6.70 6.50
N GLN A 302 10.72 7.49 6.65
CA GLN A 302 10.88 8.36 7.82
C GLN A 302 9.84 9.50 7.84
N SER A 303 9.56 10.09 6.68
CA SER A 303 8.50 11.10 6.53
C SER A 303 7.12 10.49 6.77
N GLU A 304 6.87 9.29 6.23
CA GLU A 304 5.60 8.57 6.38
C GLU A 304 5.39 8.13 7.84
N LEU A 305 6.42 7.65 8.55
CA LEU A 305 6.30 7.30 9.97
C LEU A 305 5.80 8.49 10.80
N ASN A 306 6.36 9.68 10.56
CA ASN A 306 5.88 10.89 11.22
C ASN A 306 4.43 11.20 10.84
N LEU A 307 4.10 11.19 9.55
CA LEU A 307 2.76 11.53 9.06
C LEU A 307 1.68 10.55 9.54
N SER A 308 1.98 9.25 9.60
CA SER A 308 1.07 8.21 10.10
C SER A 308 0.85 8.33 11.62
N CYS A 309 1.91 8.61 12.38
CA CYS A 309 1.78 8.92 13.80
C CYS A 309 0.96 10.20 14.03
N GLN A 310 1.13 11.21 13.18
CA GLN A 310 0.32 12.43 13.21
C GLN A 310 -1.14 12.12 12.91
N CYS A 311 -1.46 11.31 11.90
CA CYS A 311 -2.83 10.88 11.63
C CYS A 311 -3.49 10.19 12.83
N CYS A 312 -2.74 9.42 13.64
CA CYS A 312 -3.25 8.76 14.84
C CYS A 312 -3.66 9.71 15.98
N ILE A 313 -3.11 10.93 16.00
CA ILE A 313 -3.44 11.95 17.01
C ILE A 313 -4.34 13.06 16.45
N HIS A 314 -4.71 12.98 15.18
CA HIS A 314 -5.72 13.81 14.53
C HIS A 314 -7.06 13.05 14.42
N PRO A 315 -8.20 13.75 14.35
CA PRO A 315 -9.53 13.14 14.52
C PRO A 315 -9.97 12.23 13.36
N ASP A 316 -9.55 12.54 12.14
CA ASP A 316 -10.10 11.90 10.93
C ASP A 316 -9.79 10.41 10.84
N PHE A 317 -8.61 9.96 11.24
CA PHE A 317 -8.24 8.54 11.11
C PHE A 317 -9.15 7.64 11.96
N ALA A 318 -9.30 7.96 13.24
CA ALA A 318 -10.18 7.21 14.12
C ALA A 318 -11.65 7.28 13.66
N GLU A 319 -12.12 8.45 13.23
CA GLU A 319 -13.50 8.60 12.75
C GLU A 319 -13.77 7.83 11.45
N GLY A 320 -12.82 7.82 10.52
CA GLY A 320 -12.95 7.09 9.27
C GLY A 320 -12.98 5.58 9.48
N VAL A 321 -12.08 5.06 10.34
CA VAL A 321 -12.09 3.65 10.74
C VAL A 321 -13.39 3.30 11.47
N ARG A 322 -13.90 4.17 12.34
CA ARG A 322 -15.20 3.97 13.00
C ARG A 322 -16.31 3.81 11.98
N ALA A 323 -16.46 4.77 11.07
CA ALA A 323 -17.55 4.81 10.10
C ALA A 323 -17.51 3.62 9.13
N LEU A 324 -16.33 3.20 8.67
CA LEU A 324 -16.18 2.15 7.66
C LEU A 324 -16.13 0.74 8.25
N LEU A 325 -15.43 0.53 9.37
CA LEU A 325 -15.05 -0.81 9.85
C LEU A 325 -15.66 -1.18 11.19
N VAL A 326 -15.93 -0.22 12.07
CA VAL A 326 -16.49 -0.47 13.40
C VAL A 326 -18.02 -0.43 13.37
N ASP A 327 -18.58 0.75 13.13
CA ASP A 327 -20.03 0.99 13.13
C ASP A 327 -20.65 0.67 11.77
N LYS A 328 -19.85 0.77 10.69
CA LYS A 328 -20.25 0.48 9.30
C LYS A 328 -21.45 1.31 8.84
N ASP A 329 -21.55 2.55 9.33
CA ASP A 329 -22.61 3.49 8.96
C ASP A 329 -22.31 4.26 7.65
N MET A 330 -21.08 4.17 7.16
CA MET A 330 -20.60 4.88 5.96
C MET A 330 -20.82 6.41 6.03
N SER A 331 -20.84 6.98 7.25
CA SER A 331 -21.16 8.38 7.51
C SER A 331 -20.12 9.02 8.45
N PRO A 332 -18.86 9.16 8.00
CA PRO A 332 -17.81 9.76 8.80
C PRO A 332 -18.07 11.26 9.02
N LYS A 333 -17.76 11.73 10.23
CA LYS A 333 -17.85 13.14 10.64
C LYS A 333 -16.47 13.77 10.65
N TRP A 334 -15.97 14.10 9.47
CA TRP A 334 -14.65 14.69 9.29
C TRP A 334 -14.47 16.00 10.08
N HIS A 335 -13.24 16.25 10.50
CA HIS A 335 -12.83 17.47 11.16
C HIS A 335 -11.49 17.98 10.61
N PRO A 336 -11.45 19.18 10.00
CA PRO A 336 -12.58 20.04 9.62
C PRO A 336 -13.58 19.35 8.65
N ALA A 337 -14.84 19.77 8.71
CA ALA A 337 -15.92 19.08 8.00
C ALA A 337 -15.93 19.39 6.51
N THR A 338 -15.40 20.55 6.11
CA THR A 338 -15.37 20.97 4.71
C THR A 338 -14.00 21.46 4.28
N TRP A 339 -13.73 21.34 2.97
CA TRP A 339 -12.52 21.85 2.32
C TRP A 339 -12.23 23.32 2.61
N LYS A 340 -13.27 24.15 2.79
CA LYS A 340 -13.13 25.59 3.06
C LYS A 340 -12.66 25.91 4.47
N GLU A 341 -12.81 24.96 5.39
CA GLU A 341 -12.44 25.11 6.80
C GLU A 341 -11.00 24.65 7.07
N ILE A 342 -10.37 23.98 6.09
CA ILE A 342 -8.98 23.56 6.17
C ILE A 342 -8.08 24.80 6.10
N THR A 343 -7.25 24.97 7.12
CA THR A 343 -6.25 26.05 7.19
C THR A 343 -4.86 25.49 6.93
N GLU A 344 -3.92 26.35 6.50
CA GLU A 344 -2.51 25.94 6.38
C GLU A 344 -1.96 25.46 7.72
N GLU A 345 -2.29 26.13 8.83
CA GLU A 345 -1.87 25.74 10.18
C GLU A 345 -2.36 24.33 10.56
N TRP A 346 -3.59 23.98 10.16
CA TRP A 346 -4.15 22.63 10.36
C TRP A 346 -3.39 21.59 9.54
N ILE A 347 -3.02 21.88 8.29
CA ILE A 347 -2.25 20.92 7.49
C ILE A 347 -0.79 20.87 7.98
N ASP A 348 -0.21 21.98 8.41
CA ASP A 348 1.13 22.03 8.98
C ASP A 348 1.25 21.17 10.24
N SER A 349 0.19 21.01 11.04
CA SER A 349 0.24 20.14 12.22
C SER A 349 0.47 18.66 11.88
N TYR A 350 0.04 18.18 10.71
CA TYR A 350 0.32 16.80 10.25
C TYR A 350 1.79 16.57 9.87
N PHE A 351 2.55 17.62 9.61
CA PHE A 351 3.96 17.53 9.19
C PHE A 351 4.93 18.03 10.28
N LYS A 352 4.43 18.38 11.47
CA LYS A 352 5.29 18.64 12.63
C LYS A 352 5.97 17.35 13.05
N GLU A 353 7.27 17.42 13.38
CA GLU A 353 7.97 16.27 13.94
C GLU A 353 7.41 15.94 15.32
N LEU A 354 6.98 14.69 15.49
CA LEU A 354 6.64 14.14 16.80
C LEU A 354 7.91 13.70 17.55
N LYS A 355 7.89 13.88 18.87
CA LYS A 355 8.98 13.49 19.78
C LYS A 355 8.47 12.45 20.76
N MET A 356 9.19 11.35 20.92
CA MET A 356 8.97 10.40 22.00
C MET A 356 10.08 10.56 23.04
N GLU A 357 9.71 10.77 24.30
CA GLU A 357 10.66 10.85 25.43
C GLU A 357 11.83 11.85 25.27
N ASN A 358 11.61 12.92 24.48
CA ASN A 358 12.58 13.96 24.09
C ASN A 358 13.54 13.60 22.94
N GLU A 359 13.34 12.47 22.27
CA GLU A 359 14.04 12.10 21.04
C GLU A 359 13.11 12.21 19.82
N THR A 360 13.66 12.64 18.68
CA THR A 360 12.91 12.66 17.41
C THR A 360 12.58 11.22 17.02
N LEU A 361 11.33 10.97 16.63
CA LEU A 361 10.92 9.67 16.09
C LEU A 361 11.81 9.31 14.91
N ARG A 362 12.61 8.26 15.06
CA ARG A 362 13.43 7.72 13.98
C ARG A 362 13.16 6.24 13.83
N MET A 363 12.99 5.82 12.60
CA MET A 363 12.98 4.41 12.27
C MET A 363 14.43 3.93 12.16
N GLU A 364 14.78 2.86 12.86
CA GLU A 364 16.02 2.13 12.56
C GLU A 364 15.78 1.32 11.27
N ILE A 365 16.49 1.69 10.20
CA ILE A 365 16.42 1.08 8.87
C ILE A 365 17.58 0.11 8.66
#